data_AF-A0A6I1EGE8-F1
#
_entry.id   AF-A0A6I1EGE8-F1
#
_cell.length_a   1.000
_cell.length_b   1.000
_cell.length_c   1.000
_cell.angle_alpha   90.00
_cell.angle_beta   90.00
_cell.angle_gamma   90.00
#
_symmetry.space_group_name_H-M   'P 1'
#
loop_
_entity.id
_entity.type
_entity.pdbx_description
1 polymer ?
#
loop_
_entity_poly.entity_id
_entity_poly.type
_entity_poly.pdbx_seq_one_letter_code
_entity_poly.pdbx_strand_id
1 'polypeptide(L)'
;FHVVKNCNDALDQVRRRESKTEGVLKKSRYLWLKNFQNLNKVQQIKQMALSQLNLQTGRAYRMRLSLQNIYQNCETREDAELKLKEFCSWLMHARIPEMKRVAKMIR
;
A
#
# COMPACT_ATOMS: atom_id res chain seq x y z
N PHE A 1 7.71 -16.30 1.40
CA PHE A 1 6.24 -16.13 1.32
C PHE A 1 5.66 -14.94 2.13
N HIS A 2 6.41 -13.90 2.51
CA HIS A 2 5.89 -12.82 3.39
C HIS A 2 5.75 -11.42 2.77
N VAL A 3 5.96 -11.24 1.46
CA VAL A 3 6.01 -9.91 0.82
C VAL A 3 4.69 -9.13 0.99
N VAL A 4 3.55 -9.77 0.76
CA VAL A 4 2.22 -9.15 0.93
C VAL A 4 1.98 -8.71 2.38
N LYS A 5 2.34 -9.57 3.34
CA LYS A 5 2.24 -9.24 4.77
C LYS A 5 3.12 -8.04 5.12
N ASN A 6 4.38 -8.05 4.67
CA ASN A 6 5.33 -6.96 4.91
C ASN A 6 4.83 -5.63 4.31
N CYS A 7 4.19 -5.67 3.13
CA CYS A 7 3.59 -4.49 2.52
C CYS A 7 2.40 -3.96 3.32
N ASN A 8 1.54 -4.85 3.84
CA ASN A 8 0.42 -4.47 4.71
C ASN A 8 0.91 -3.86 6.03
N ASP A 9 1.94 -4.44 6.64
CA ASP A 9 2.54 -3.95 7.88
C ASP A 9 3.22 -2.60 7.66
N ALA A 10 3.90 -2.41 6.52
CA ALA A 10 4.48 -1.13 6.14
C ALA A 10 3.39 -0.06 5.95
N LEU A 11 2.27 -0.39 5.30
CA LEU A 11 1.13 0.51 5.13
C LEU A 11 0.53 0.94 6.48
N ASP A 12 0.30 0.02 7.42
CA ASP A 12 -0.20 0.40 8.75
C ASP A 12 0.82 1.24 9.52
N GLN A 13 2.13 0.99 9.36
CA GLN A 13 3.17 1.83 9.96
C GLN A 13 3.15 3.25 9.42
N VAL A 14 3.02 3.45 8.09
CA VAL A 14 2.85 4.78 7.47
C VAL A 14 1.63 5.48 8.05
N ARG A 15 0.49 4.78 8.09
CA ARG A 15 -0.75 5.31 8.67
C ARG A 15 -0.59 5.69 10.13
N ARG A 16 0.08 4.86 10.95
CA ARG A 16 0.34 5.16 12.37
C ARG A 16 1.16 6.43 12.52
N ARG A 17 2.25 6.56 11.75
CA ARG A 17 3.12 7.74 11.78
C ARG A 17 2.33 8.99 11.40
N GLU A 18 1.62 8.95 10.30
CA GLU A 18 0.88 10.10 9.77
C GLU A 18 -0.34 10.45 10.63
N SER A 19 -1.01 9.46 11.25
CA SER A 19 -2.17 9.72 12.14
C SER A 19 -1.85 10.49 13.43
N LYS A 20 -0.56 10.69 13.75
CA LYS A 20 -0.13 11.53 14.87
C LYS A 20 -0.39 13.01 14.59
N THR A 21 -0.24 13.42 13.33
CA THR A 21 -0.47 14.80 12.88
C THR A 21 -1.81 14.93 12.15
N GLU A 22 -2.19 13.90 11.38
CA GLU A 22 -3.41 13.88 10.56
C GLU A 22 -4.54 13.15 11.28
N GLY A 23 -5.34 13.91 12.03
CA GLY A 23 -6.47 13.38 12.82
C GLY A 23 -7.47 12.58 11.98
N VAL A 24 -7.61 12.89 10.69
CA VAL A 24 -8.50 12.20 9.73
C VAL A 24 -8.16 10.72 9.54
N LEU A 25 -6.91 10.32 9.81
CA LEU A 25 -6.46 8.93 9.73
C LEU A 25 -6.75 8.12 11.01
N LYS A 26 -7.23 8.75 12.09
CA LYS A 26 -7.62 8.02 13.30
C LYS A 26 -8.77 7.07 12.99
N LYS A 27 -8.74 5.88 13.62
CA LYS A 27 -9.75 4.82 13.44
C LYS A 27 -9.94 4.38 11.96
N SER A 28 -8.92 4.55 11.10
CA SER A 28 -8.99 4.20 9.67
C SER A 28 -8.26 2.88 9.30
N ARG A 29 -7.62 2.19 10.25
CA ARG A 29 -6.77 1.00 9.99
C ARG A 29 -7.41 -0.02 9.03
N TYR A 30 -8.63 -0.46 9.32
CA TYR A 30 -9.29 -1.48 8.53
C TYR A 30 -9.80 -1.00 7.17
N LEU A 31 -9.87 0.32 6.94
CA LEU A 31 -10.14 0.83 5.60
C LEU A 31 -9.00 0.46 4.65
N TRP A 32 -7.75 0.41 5.12
CA TRP A 32 -6.58 0.17 4.29
C TRP A 32 -6.19 -1.30 4.15
N LEU A 33 -6.50 -2.11 5.16
CA LEU A 33 -6.10 -3.52 5.24
C LEU A 33 -7.11 -4.49 4.60
N LYS A 34 -8.38 -4.08 4.47
CA LYS A 34 -9.40 -4.89 3.77
C LYS A 34 -9.35 -4.63 2.27
N ASN A 35 -9.74 -5.64 1.50
CA ASN A 35 -10.03 -5.43 0.07
C ASN A 35 -11.20 -4.47 -0.07
N PHE A 36 -11.13 -3.59 -1.08
CA PHE A 36 -12.15 -2.56 -1.34
C PHE A 36 -13.57 -3.14 -1.44
N GLN A 37 -13.69 -4.29 -2.11
CA GLN A 37 -14.95 -5.02 -2.30
C GLN A 37 -15.57 -5.54 -0.99
N ASN A 38 -14.74 -5.73 0.05
CA ASN A 38 -15.17 -6.23 1.36
C ASN A 38 -15.50 -5.10 2.36
N LEU A 39 -15.40 -3.84 1.92
CA LEU A 39 -15.82 -2.68 2.70
C LEU A 39 -17.30 -2.40 2.45
N ASN A 40 -18.01 -1.92 3.47
CA ASN A 40 -19.36 -1.41 3.26
C ASN A 40 -19.32 -0.06 2.51
N LYS A 41 -20.46 0.38 1.94
CA LYS A 41 -20.53 1.61 1.13
C LYS A 41 -19.97 2.84 1.84
N VAL A 42 -20.29 3.01 3.14
CA VAL A 42 -19.80 4.14 3.95
C VAL A 42 -18.28 4.10 4.11
N GLN A 43 -17.72 2.91 4.35
CA GLN A 43 -16.28 2.70 4.46
C GLN A 43 -15.56 2.93 3.13
N GLN A 44 -16.14 2.49 2.01
CA GLN A 44 -15.62 2.73 0.66
C GLN A 44 -15.52 4.22 0.35
N ILE A 45 -16.61 4.97 0.57
CA ILE A 45 -16.65 6.43 0.38
C ILE A 45 -15.58 7.10 1.24
N LYS A 46 -15.47 6.71 2.52
CA LYS A 46 -14.46 7.26 3.42
C LYS A 46 -13.04 6.95 2.97
N GLN A 47 -12.76 5.72 2.54
CA GLN A 47 -11.44 5.34 2.04
C GLN A 47 -11.09 6.10 0.77
N MET A 48 -12.03 6.23 -0.16
CA MET A 48 -11.85 7.01 -1.39
C MET A 48 -11.50 8.47 -1.07
N ALA A 49 -12.30 9.12 -0.21
CA ALA A 49 -12.03 10.49 0.24
C ALA A 49 -10.64 10.63 0.86
N LEU A 50 -10.25 9.73 1.78
CA LEU A 50 -8.91 9.74 2.38
C LEU A 50 -7.79 9.48 1.37
N SER A 51 -8.05 8.69 0.33
CA SER A 51 -7.06 8.37 -0.72
C SER A 51 -6.81 9.50 -1.73
N GLN A 52 -7.74 10.47 -1.79
CA GLN A 52 -7.63 11.68 -2.61
C GLN A 52 -6.86 12.79 -1.91
N LEU A 53 -6.73 12.73 -0.57
CA LEU A 53 -5.89 13.66 0.17
C LEU A 53 -4.41 13.47 -0.17
N ASN A 54 -3.62 14.53 -0.01
CA ASN A 54 -2.17 14.49 -0.21
C ASN A 54 -1.43 13.83 0.97
N LEU A 55 -1.84 12.60 1.29
CA LEU A 55 -1.34 11.80 2.41
C LEU A 55 -0.43 10.68 1.90
N GLN A 56 0.64 10.42 2.64
CA GLN A 56 1.54 9.30 2.37
C GLN A 56 0.83 7.96 2.54
N THR A 57 -0.16 7.86 3.43
CA THR A 57 -1.01 6.67 3.58
C THR A 57 -1.74 6.33 2.29
N GLY A 58 -2.29 7.32 1.59
CA GLY A 58 -2.95 7.11 0.29
C GLY A 58 -1.97 6.61 -0.78
N ARG A 59 -0.76 7.19 -0.82
CA ARG A 59 0.32 6.75 -1.73
C ARG A 59 0.78 5.32 -1.41
N ALA A 60 0.98 5.01 -0.14
CA ALA A 60 1.33 3.67 0.35
C ALA A 60 0.24 2.64 0.01
N TYR A 61 -1.05 3.02 0.09
CA TYR A 61 -2.15 2.14 -0.29
C TYR A 61 -2.13 1.79 -1.78
N ARG A 62 -1.82 2.76 -2.65
CA ARG A 62 -1.64 2.51 -4.11
C ARG A 62 -0.50 1.52 -4.38
N MET A 63 0.59 1.58 -3.60
CA MET A 63 1.69 0.60 -3.69
C MET A 63 1.23 -0.80 -3.31
N ARG A 64 0.46 -0.95 -2.23
CA ARG A 64 -0.15 -2.23 -1.85
C ARG A 64 -1.03 -2.80 -2.95
N LEU A 65 -1.87 -1.95 -3.57
CA LEU A 65 -2.73 -2.35 -4.70
C LEU A 65 -1.92 -2.77 -5.93
N SER A 66 -0.85 -2.06 -6.25
CA SER A 66 0.05 -2.42 -7.34
C SER A 66 0.71 -3.79 -7.09
N LEU A 67 1.19 -4.05 -5.88
CA LEU A 67 1.72 -5.36 -5.51
C LEU A 67 0.68 -6.46 -5.70
N GLN A 68 -0.56 -6.22 -5.23
CA GLN A 68 -1.66 -7.17 -5.41
C GLN A 68 -1.95 -7.44 -6.90
N ASN A 69 -1.95 -6.39 -7.73
CA ASN A 69 -2.16 -6.51 -9.17
C ASN A 69 -1.07 -7.37 -9.85
N ILE A 70 0.20 -7.16 -9.49
CA ILE A 70 1.32 -7.97 -10.01
C ILE A 70 1.11 -9.46 -9.70
N TYR A 71 0.74 -9.80 -8.46
CA TYR A 71 0.50 -11.19 -8.06
C TYR A 71 -0.76 -11.82 -8.69
N GLN A 72 -1.72 -11.02 -9.11
CA GLN A 72 -2.99 -11.51 -9.67
C GLN A 72 -2.96 -11.63 -11.21
N ASN A 73 -2.19 -10.78 -11.89
CA ASN A 73 -2.29 -10.61 -13.35
C ASN A 73 -1.01 -11.01 -14.10
N CYS A 74 0.12 -11.26 -13.43
CA CYS A 74 1.31 -11.77 -14.11
C CYS A 74 1.22 -13.29 -14.27
N GLU A 75 1.12 -13.75 -15.51
CA GLU A 75 1.03 -15.17 -15.86
C GLU A 75 2.42 -15.81 -16.04
N THR A 76 3.38 -15.04 -16.57
CA THR A 76 4.75 -15.49 -16.79
C THR A 76 5.70 -15.03 -15.70
N ARG A 77 6.79 -15.78 -15.53
CA ARG A 77 7.86 -15.42 -14.60
C ARG A 77 8.60 -14.17 -15.06
N GLU A 78 8.89 -14.04 -16.35
CA GLU A 78 9.62 -12.88 -16.87
C GLU A 78 8.84 -11.57 -16.64
N ASP A 79 7.52 -11.58 -16.88
CA ASP A 79 6.67 -10.40 -16.66
C ASP A 79 6.61 -10.03 -15.17
N ALA A 80 6.45 -11.03 -14.30
CA ALA A 80 6.45 -10.81 -12.86
C ALA A 80 7.78 -10.20 -12.38
N GLU A 81 8.91 -10.70 -12.85
CA GLU A 81 10.24 -10.17 -12.50
C GLU A 81 10.42 -8.73 -12.98
N LEU A 82 10.01 -8.41 -14.20
CA LEU A 82 10.05 -7.04 -14.74
C LEU A 82 9.19 -6.09 -13.89
N LYS A 83 7.94 -6.46 -13.62
CA LYS A 83 7.01 -5.65 -12.83
C LYS A 83 7.46 -5.48 -11.38
N LEU A 84 8.05 -6.50 -10.77
CA LEU A 84 8.61 -6.41 -9.43
C LEU A 84 9.83 -5.48 -9.37
N LYS A 85 10.67 -5.44 -10.41
CA LYS A 85 11.78 -4.48 -10.52
C LYS A 85 11.26 -3.05 -10.61
N GLU A 86 10.27 -2.78 -11.47
CA GLU A 86 9.60 -1.47 -11.58
C GLU A 86 8.98 -1.06 -10.22
N PHE A 87 8.28 -1.99 -9.58
CA PHE A 87 7.66 -1.79 -8.27
C PHE A 87 8.69 -1.45 -7.18
N CYS A 88 9.81 -2.18 -7.11
CA CYS A 88 10.88 -1.90 -6.15
C CYS A 88 11.51 -0.53 -6.40
N SER A 89 11.72 -0.15 -7.66
CA SER A 89 12.20 1.19 -8.01
C SER A 89 11.23 2.27 -7.53
N TRP A 90 9.92 2.09 -7.76
CA TRP A 90 8.91 3.03 -7.28
C TRP A 90 8.92 3.20 -5.76
N LEU A 91 8.94 2.09 -5.01
CA LEU A 91 9.03 2.11 -3.55
C LEU A 91 10.29 2.85 -3.05
N MET A 92 11.43 2.66 -3.71
CA MET A 92 12.70 3.30 -3.34
C MET A 92 12.67 4.82 -3.51
N HIS A 93 11.99 5.32 -4.54
CA HIS A 93 11.87 6.75 -4.86
C HIS A 93 10.65 7.43 -4.22
N ALA A 94 9.74 6.66 -3.61
CA ALA A 94 8.51 7.16 -3.01
C ALA A 94 8.67 8.16 -1.86
N ARG A 95 9.87 8.27 -1.27
CA ARG A 95 10.13 9.02 -0.02
C ARG A 95 9.24 8.55 1.16
N ILE A 96 8.89 7.27 1.18
CA ILE A 96 8.16 6.63 2.29
C ILE A 96 9.08 5.55 2.91
N PRO A 97 9.75 5.84 4.04
CA PRO A 97 10.76 4.95 4.63
C PRO A 97 10.31 3.50 4.86
N GLU A 98 9.06 3.31 5.29
CA GLU A 98 8.45 2.00 5.51
C GLU A 98 8.37 1.19 4.21
N MET A 99 8.00 1.84 3.11
CA MET A 99 7.89 1.23 1.79
C MET A 99 9.26 0.94 1.16
N LYS A 100 10.27 1.78 1.43
CA LYS A 100 11.65 1.49 1.03
C LYS A 100 12.18 0.20 1.67
N ARG A 101 11.80 -0.09 2.92
CA ARG A 101 12.18 -1.34 3.58
C ARG A 101 11.57 -2.56 2.90
N VAL A 102 10.33 -2.45 2.42
CA VAL A 102 9.67 -3.52 1.64
C VAL A 102 10.47 -3.80 0.35
N ALA A 103 10.87 -2.76 -0.39
CA ALA A 103 11.68 -2.93 -1.60
C ALA A 103 12.99 -3.68 -1.34
N LYS A 104 13.68 -3.35 -0.24
CA LYS A 104 14.93 -4.00 0.17
C LYS A 104 14.77 -5.47 0.60
N MET A 105 13.55 -5.91 0.93
CA MET A 105 13.27 -7.30 1.27
C MET A 105 12.88 -8.15 0.05
N ILE A 106 12.44 -7.50 -1.03
CA ILE A 106 12.09 -8.17 -2.29
C ILE A 106 13.32 -8.37 -3.17
N ARG A 107 14.24 -7.41 -3.12
CA ARG A 107 15.52 -7.42 -3.82
C ARG A 107 16.52 -8.36 -3.16
#